data_AF-A0A2G5TDX8-F1
#
_entry.id   AF-A0A2G5TDX8-F1
#
_cell.length_a   1.000
_cell.length_b   1.000
_cell.length_c   1.000
_cell.angle_alpha   90.00
_cell.angle_beta   90.00
_cell.angle_gamma   90.00
#
_symmetry.space_group_name_H-M   'P 1'
#
loop_
_entity.id
_entity.type
_entity.pdbx_description
1 polymer ?
#
loop_
_entity_poly.entity_id
_entity_poly.type
_entity_poly.pdbx_seq_one_letter_code
_entity_poly.pdbx_strand_id
1 'polypeptide(L)'
;MVFAFQMAFLSTYFIQIDDYSKKYFELEMIQKFSLDFSDISGFALVAYDTNGFIRWRNVCCTINMTFIMMFQYSIILYCAVRMYFEMESKVQILSPSLRNLHRQFYKTLLLQVVTPTVTLFAPVSVLIYLPFFDLQLDLPFGISTSALGLYPALDALIVMYVVQDYREAMNNTFKRVINGLHILISSVDVGMTPTATFRSPAVFNS
;
A
#
# COMPACT_ATOMS: atom_id res chain seq x y z
N MET A 1 3.52 11.49 18.08
CA MET A 1 2.84 10.77 19.18
C MET A 1 1.58 11.50 19.66
N VAL A 2 1.65 12.79 20.03
CA VAL A 2 0.47 13.56 20.50
C VAL A 2 -0.70 13.55 19.52
N PHE A 3 -0.47 13.81 18.23
CA PHE A 3 -1.52 13.74 17.21
C PHE A 3 -2.16 12.35 17.10
N ALA A 4 -1.36 11.28 17.18
CA ALA A 4 -1.89 9.92 17.13
C ALA A 4 -2.77 9.58 18.34
N PHE A 5 -2.38 10.00 19.54
CA PHE A 5 -3.20 9.84 20.75
C PHE A 5 -4.50 10.65 20.68
N GLN A 6 -4.43 11.91 20.20
CA GLN A 6 -5.62 12.74 20.00
C GLN A 6 -6.60 12.07 19.03
N MET A 7 -6.11 11.56 17.89
CA MET A 7 -6.91 10.87 16.88
C MET A 7 -7.50 9.55 17.41
N ALA A 8 -6.72 8.77 18.18
CA ALA A 8 -7.21 7.55 18.79
C ALA A 8 -8.33 7.83 19.81
N PHE A 9 -8.16 8.85 20.65
CA PHE A 9 -9.16 9.22 21.66
C PHE A 9 -10.44 9.79 21.02
N LEU A 10 -10.33 10.63 19.99
CA LEU A 10 -11.50 11.22 19.35
C LEU A 10 -12.32 10.17 18.58
N SER A 11 -11.66 9.22 17.91
CA SER A 11 -12.34 8.15 17.18
C SER A 11 -13.08 7.19 18.12
N THR A 12 -12.48 6.80 19.26
CA THR A 12 -13.15 5.95 20.26
C THR A 12 -14.29 6.63 20.97
N TYR A 13 -14.25 7.95 21.15
CA TYR A 13 -15.30 8.67 21.87
C TYR A 13 -16.47 9.11 20.96
N PHE A 14 -16.20 9.45 19.70
CA PHE A 14 -17.20 10.03 18.80
C PHE A 14 -17.76 9.05 17.76
N ILE A 15 -16.96 8.09 17.26
CA ILE A 15 -17.30 7.16 16.16
C ILE A 15 -17.41 5.69 16.65
N GLN A 16 -17.59 5.49 17.96
CA GLN A 16 -17.84 4.17 18.51
C GLN A 16 -19.11 3.57 17.88
N ILE A 17 -19.06 2.27 17.56
CA ILE A 17 -20.22 1.50 17.11
C ILE A 17 -21.25 1.52 18.24
N ASP A 18 -22.35 2.24 18.04
CA ASP A 18 -23.52 2.23 18.90
C ASP A 18 -24.59 1.28 18.36
N ASP A 19 -25.61 0.97 19.18
CA ASP A 19 -26.67 0.03 18.81
C ASP A 19 -27.38 0.42 17.51
N TYR A 20 -27.49 1.72 17.23
CA TYR A 20 -28.05 2.22 15.99
C TYR A 20 -27.14 1.93 14.80
N SER A 21 -25.85 2.25 14.87
CA SER A 21 -24.92 1.97 13.77
C SER A 21 -24.76 0.48 13.52
N LYS A 22 -24.81 -0.35 14.58
CA LYS A 22 -24.83 -1.81 14.47
C LYS A 22 -26.02 -2.26 13.63
N LYS A 23 -27.24 -1.84 13.98
CA LYS A 23 -28.47 -2.16 13.23
C LYS A 23 -28.46 -1.60 11.81
N TYR A 24 -27.93 -0.40 11.62
CA TYR A 24 -27.86 0.26 10.32
C TYR A 24 -27.05 -0.56 9.31
N PHE A 25 -25.93 -1.14 9.74
CA PHE A 25 -25.06 -1.91 8.87
C PHE A 25 -25.26 -3.43 8.95
N GLU A 26 -26.05 -3.94 9.90
CA GLU A 26 -26.20 -5.39 10.18
C GLU A 26 -26.56 -6.19 8.94
N LEU A 27 -27.58 -5.75 8.20
CA LEU A 27 -28.03 -6.40 6.97
C LEU A 27 -26.94 -6.41 5.88
N GLU A 28 -26.30 -5.27 5.63
CA GLU A 28 -25.25 -5.14 4.62
C GLU A 28 -24.02 -5.99 4.97
N MET A 29 -23.63 -6.05 6.24
CA MET A 29 -22.48 -6.83 6.70
C MET A 29 -22.72 -8.33 6.57
N ILE A 30 -23.90 -8.82 6.96
CA ILE A 30 -24.25 -10.23 6.81
C ILE A 30 -24.37 -10.60 5.33
N GLN A 31 -24.97 -9.75 4.50
CA GLN A 31 -25.20 -10.06 3.08
C GLN A 31 -23.93 -9.97 2.24
N LYS A 32 -23.09 -8.94 2.42
CA LYS A 32 -21.90 -8.70 1.59
C LYS A 32 -20.64 -9.37 2.13
N PHE A 33 -20.53 -9.53 3.44
CA PHE A 33 -19.31 -10.04 4.08
C PHE A 33 -19.51 -11.34 4.87
N SER A 34 -20.75 -11.79 5.08
CA SER A 34 -21.08 -12.98 5.90
C SER A 34 -20.52 -12.89 7.33
N LEU A 35 -20.42 -11.66 7.89
CA LEU A 35 -19.86 -11.40 9.21
C LEU A 35 -20.90 -10.76 10.15
N ASP A 36 -20.86 -11.16 11.42
CA ASP A 36 -21.59 -10.50 12.50
C ASP A 36 -20.74 -9.35 13.09
N PHE A 37 -21.40 -8.27 13.49
CA PHE A 37 -20.75 -7.15 14.16
C PHE A 37 -20.08 -7.52 15.49
N SER A 38 -20.48 -8.63 16.11
CA SER A 38 -19.93 -9.12 17.38
C SER A 38 -18.53 -9.72 17.20
N ASP A 39 -18.18 -10.12 15.97
CA ASP A 39 -16.88 -10.70 15.62
C ASP A 39 -15.88 -9.65 15.09
N ILE A 40 -16.31 -8.39 14.94
CA ILE A 40 -15.51 -7.32 14.33
C ILE A 40 -15.29 -6.19 15.33
N SER A 41 -14.03 -5.80 15.50
CA SER A 41 -13.66 -4.54 16.17
C SER A 41 -13.47 -3.44 15.13
N GLY A 42 -14.19 -2.33 15.26
CA GLY A 42 -14.12 -1.25 14.29
C GLY A 42 -14.86 0.02 14.70
N PHE A 43 -14.95 0.96 13.77
CA PHE A 43 -15.69 2.21 13.89
C PHE A 43 -16.75 2.27 12.79
N ALA A 44 -17.92 2.84 13.11
CA ALA A 44 -19.01 2.98 12.14
C ALA A 44 -19.35 4.46 11.97
N LEU A 45 -19.12 4.99 10.77
CA LEU A 45 -19.48 6.36 10.44
C LEU A 45 -20.88 6.38 9.82
N VAL A 46 -21.84 6.94 10.56
CA VAL A 46 -23.21 7.16 10.09
C VAL A 46 -23.50 8.66 10.05
N ALA A 47 -23.92 9.17 8.89
CA ALA A 47 -24.20 10.60 8.69
C ALA A 47 -25.56 11.04 9.23
N TYR A 48 -26.59 10.19 9.09
CA TYR A 48 -27.98 10.50 9.44
C TYR A 48 -28.55 9.54 10.48
N ASP A 49 -29.33 10.09 11.41
CA ASP A 49 -30.12 9.30 12.36
C ASP A 49 -31.42 8.78 11.72
N THR A 50 -32.14 7.90 12.42
CA THR A 50 -33.46 7.34 12.04
C THR A 50 -34.48 8.38 11.57
N ASN A 51 -34.41 9.59 12.11
CA ASN A 51 -35.30 10.70 11.81
C ASN A 51 -34.83 11.57 10.62
N GLY A 52 -33.73 11.19 9.95
CA GLY A 52 -33.10 11.99 8.89
C GLY A 52 -32.29 13.19 9.39
N PHE A 53 -32.16 13.37 10.71
CA PHE A 53 -31.33 14.43 11.28
C PHE A 53 -29.84 14.09 11.18
N ILE A 54 -29.04 15.12 10.89
CA ILE A 54 -27.58 15.01 10.82
C ILE A 54 -27.02 14.68 12.20
N ARG A 55 -26.18 13.65 12.28
CA ARG A 55 -25.44 13.29 13.50
C ARG A 55 -24.25 14.23 13.66
N TRP A 56 -24.51 15.44 14.17
CA TRP A 56 -23.50 16.50 14.36
C TRP A 56 -22.24 16.03 15.09
N ARG A 57 -22.37 15.10 16.04
CA ARG A 57 -21.24 14.50 16.74
C ARG A 57 -20.25 13.82 15.77
N ASN A 58 -20.78 13.02 14.84
CA ASN A 58 -19.98 12.29 13.85
C ASN A 58 -19.38 13.25 12.82
N VAL A 59 -20.18 14.21 12.35
CA VAL A 59 -19.73 15.26 11.41
C VAL A 59 -18.58 16.08 11.99
N CYS A 60 -18.75 16.61 13.21
CA CYS A 60 -17.73 17.41 13.87
C CYS A 60 -16.45 16.62 14.11
N CYS A 61 -16.55 15.33 14.45
CA CYS A 61 -15.39 14.45 14.57
C CYS A 61 -14.68 14.30 13.22
N THR A 62 -15.40 13.97 12.15
CA THR A 62 -14.82 13.80 10.80
C THR A 62 -14.14 15.08 10.31
N ILE A 63 -14.76 16.25 10.49
CA ILE A 63 -14.16 17.54 10.13
C ILE A 63 -12.89 17.80 10.94
N ASN A 64 -12.91 17.53 12.24
CA ASN A 64 -11.75 17.72 13.11
C ASN A 64 -10.58 16.81 12.69
N MET A 65 -10.85 15.53 12.42
CA MET A 65 -9.85 14.57 11.92
C MET A 65 -9.21 15.07 10.62
N THR A 66 -10.03 15.53 9.66
CA THR A 66 -9.52 16.03 8.38
C THR A 66 -8.67 17.29 8.56
N PHE A 67 -9.06 18.20 9.44
CA PHE A 67 -8.28 19.39 9.72
C PHE A 67 -6.90 19.06 10.32
N ILE A 68 -6.85 18.16 11.30
CA ILE A 68 -5.60 17.69 11.90
C ILE A 68 -4.71 17.04 10.84
N MET A 69 -5.29 16.17 10.01
CA MET A 69 -4.56 15.50 8.93
C MET A 69 -3.97 16.51 7.94
N MET A 70 -4.75 17.49 7.46
CA MET A 70 -4.26 18.52 6.53
C MET A 70 -3.15 19.39 7.14
N PHE A 71 -3.29 19.76 8.42
CA PHE A 71 -2.27 20.53 9.13
C PHE A 71 -0.95 19.75 9.23
N GLN A 72 -1.01 18.49 9.63
CA GLN A 72 0.15 17.62 9.71
C GLN A 72 0.83 17.44 8.34
N TYR A 73 0.05 17.20 7.28
CA TYR A 73 0.58 17.07 5.92
C TYR A 73 1.27 18.35 5.45
N SER A 74 0.72 19.52 5.79
CA SER A 74 1.30 20.81 5.44
C SER A 74 2.65 21.04 6.12
N ILE A 75 2.80 20.64 7.40
CA ILE A 75 4.09 20.66 8.10
C ILE A 75 5.10 19.73 7.41
N ILE A 76 4.70 18.49 7.09
CA ILE A 76 5.57 17.52 6.41
C ILE A 76 6.03 18.09 5.06
N LEU A 77 5.12 18.65 4.26
CA LEU A 77 5.44 19.24 2.96
C LEU A 77 6.38 20.43 3.11
N TYR A 78 6.12 21.33 4.07
CA TYR A 78 7.00 22.46 4.36
C TYR A 78 8.41 21.99 4.73
N CYS A 79 8.53 21.02 5.64
CA CYS A 79 9.81 20.42 6.02
C CYS A 79 10.49 19.74 4.83
N ALA A 80 9.76 19.03 3.98
CA ALA A 80 10.31 18.36 2.80
C ALA A 80 10.87 19.37 1.79
N VAL A 81 10.15 20.46 1.54
CA VAL A 81 10.58 21.56 0.65
C VAL A 81 11.79 22.29 1.23
N ARG A 82 11.76 22.63 2.52
CA ARG A 82 12.92 23.22 3.23
C ARG A 82 14.15 22.34 3.12
N MET A 83 13.98 21.02 3.34
CA MET A 83 15.05 20.04 3.24
C MET A 83 15.62 19.97 1.82
N TYR A 84 14.79 20.06 0.77
CA TYR A 84 15.26 20.10 -0.61
C TYR A 84 16.24 21.26 -0.86
N PHE A 85 15.86 22.46 -0.43
CA PHE A 85 16.67 23.66 -0.62
C PHE A 85 17.96 23.63 0.19
N GLU A 86 17.93 23.17 1.45
CA GLU A 86 19.14 23.04 2.26
C GLU A 86 20.08 21.93 1.77
N MET A 87 19.53 20.89 1.15
CA MET A 87 20.32 19.81 0.59
C MET A 87 21.18 20.31 -0.58
N GLU A 88 20.67 21.19 -1.45
CA GLU A 88 21.44 21.74 -2.57
C GLU A 88 22.66 22.57 -2.14
N SER A 89 22.64 23.19 -0.95
CA SER A 89 23.80 23.95 -0.44
C SER A 89 24.81 23.09 0.29
N LYS A 90 24.36 22.10 1.08
CA LYS A 90 25.23 21.24 1.91
C LYS A 90 25.84 20.06 1.14
N VAL A 91 25.12 19.54 0.15
CA VAL A 91 25.57 18.35 -0.61
C VAL A 91 26.68 18.65 -1.60
N GLN A 92 26.95 19.93 -1.91
CA GLN A 92 28.11 20.32 -2.71
C GLN A 92 29.47 20.00 -2.06
N ILE A 93 29.48 19.80 -0.74
CA ILE A 93 30.67 19.43 0.04
C ILE A 93 30.95 17.92 -0.05
N LEU A 94 29.96 17.12 -0.47
CA LEU A 94 30.07 15.66 -0.57
C LEU A 94 30.68 15.21 -1.91
N SER A 95 31.16 13.97 -1.95
CA SER A 95 31.62 13.36 -3.20
C SER A 95 30.47 13.29 -4.23
N PRO A 96 30.78 13.34 -5.54
CA PRO A 96 29.76 13.28 -6.59
C PRO A 96 28.85 12.03 -6.49
N SER A 97 29.40 10.88 -6.11
CA SER A 97 28.65 9.64 -5.92
C SER A 97 27.66 9.74 -4.76
N LEU A 98 28.11 10.24 -3.61
CA LEU A 98 27.27 10.38 -2.42
C LEU A 98 26.20 11.48 -2.59
N ARG A 99 26.51 12.55 -3.34
CA ARG A 99 25.56 13.57 -3.77
C ARG A 99 24.42 12.98 -4.60
N ASN A 100 24.76 12.17 -5.60
CA ASN A 100 23.75 11.52 -6.44
C ASN A 100 22.87 10.57 -5.63
N LEU A 101 23.47 9.80 -4.72
CA LEU A 101 22.76 8.88 -3.83
C LEU A 101 21.75 9.60 -2.93
N HIS A 102 22.16 10.68 -2.25
CA HIS A 102 21.23 11.48 -1.43
C HIS A 102 20.07 12.06 -2.25
N ARG A 103 20.33 12.52 -3.48
CA ARG A 103 19.28 13.04 -4.37
C ARG A 103 18.28 11.94 -4.75
N GLN A 104 18.75 10.72 -4.99
CA GLN A 104 17.89 9.57 -5.27
C GLN A 104 17.04 9.18 -4.06
N PHE A 105 17.63 9.12 -2.87
CA PHE A 105 16.87 8.85 -1.63
C PHE A 105 15.83 9.93 -1.35
N TYR A 106 16.16 11.21 -1.54
CA TYR A 106 15.21 12.30 -1.38
C TYR A 106 14.03 12.19 -2.36
N LYS A 107 14.32 11.96 -3.65
CA LYS A 107 13.28 11.76 -4.67
C LYS A 107 12.40 10.55 -4.34
N THR A 108 13.02 9.48 -3.86
CA THR A 108 12.33 8.27 -3.42
C THR A 108 11.40 8.61 -2.26
N LEU A 109 11.91 9.28 -1.22
CA LEU A 109 11.11 9.70 -0.06
C LEU A 109 9.90 10.55 -0.46
N LEU A 110 10.05 11.48 -1.41
CA LEU A 110 8.91 12.24 -1.94
C LEU A 110 7.88 11.34 -2.64
N LEU A 111 8.33 10.40 -3.47
CA LEU A 111 7.45 9.45 -4.12
C LEU A 111 6.74 8.55 -3.09
N GLN A 112 7.43 8.10 -2.05
CA GLN A 112 6.86 7.30 -0.96
C GLN A 112 5.83 8.05 -0.14
N VAL A 113 5.96 9.37 0.02
CA VAL A 113 4.94 10.18 0.70
C VAL A 113 3.74 10.42 -0.22
N VAL A 114 3.97 10.76 -1.49
CA VAL A 114 2.89 11.08 -2.45
C VAL A 114 2.08 9.85 -2.83
N THR A 115 2.73 8.70 -2.99
CA THR A 115 2.08 7.45 -3.42
C THR A 115 0.90 7.07 -2.53
N PRO A 116 1.05 6.84 -1.20
CA PRO A 116 -0.08 6.52 -0.34
C PRO A 116 -1.07 7.67 -0.25
N THR A 117 -0.68 8.94 -0.41
CA THR A 117 -1.64 10.05 -0.51
C THR A 117 -2.61 9.87 -1.66
N VAL A 118 -2.13 9.48 -2.84
CA VAL A 118 -2.96 9.31 -4.03
C VAL A 118 -3.65 7.96 -4.06
N THR A 119 -2.95 6.88 -3.69
CA THR A 119 -3.45 5.50 -3.85
C THR A 119 -4.23 4.99 -2.65
N LEU A 120 -4.04 5.56 -1.46
CA LEU A 120 -4.76 5.17 -0.23
C LEU A 120 -5.64 6.29 0.30
N PHE A 121 -5.06 7.44 0.62
CA PHE A 121 -5.78 8.48 1.35
C PHE A 121 -6.85 9.14 0.49
N ALA A 122 -6.61 9.36 -0.80
CA ALA A 122 -7.62 9.91 -1.71
C ALA A 122 -8.87 9.00 -1.83
N PRO A 123 -8.78 7.71 -2.20
CA PRO A 123 -9.96 6.85 -2.28
C PRO A 123 -10.64 6.67 -0.92
N VAL A 124 -9.88 6.51 0.17
CA VAL A 124 -10.45 6.41 1.53
C VAL A 124 -11.18 7.70 1.91
N SER A 125 -10.65 8.88 1.56
CA SER A 125 -11.32 10.16 1.82
C SER A 125 -12.65 10.23 1.08
N VAL A 126 -12.71 9.80 -0.18
CA VAL A 126 -13.98 9.72 -0.93
C VAL A 126 -14.97 8.82 -0.19
N LEU A 127 -14.55 7.64 0.28
CA LEU A 127 -15.41 6.72 1.03
C LEU A 127 -15.92 7.30 2.35
N ILE A 128 -15.06 8.02 3.09
CA ILE A 128 -15.42 8.68 4.35
C ILE A 128 -16.47 9.78 4.13
N TYR A 129 -16.35 10.52 3.03
CA TYR A 129 -17.27 11.62 2.74
C TYR A 129 -18.56 11.19 2.04
N LEU A 130 -18.53 10.04 1.35
CA LEU A 130 -19.66 9.47 0.63
C LEU A 130 -20.99 9.45 1.41
N PRO A 131 -21.05 8.99 2.68
CA PRO A 131 -22.32 8.95 3.44
C PRO A 131 -22.94 10.33 3.69
N PHE A 132 -22.20 11.44 3.55
CA PHE A 132 -22.75 12.80 3.69
C PHE A 132 -23.37 13.34 2.40
N PHE A 133 -23.14 12.69 1.26
CA PHE A 133 -23.69 13.09 -0.03
C PHE A 133 -24.93 12.29 -0.44
N ASP A 134 -25.39 11.35 0.41
CA ASP A 134 -26.55 10.47 0.17
C ASP A 134 -26.52 9.77 -1.21
N LEU A 135 -25.30 9.43 -1.66
CA LEU A 135 -25.06 8.77 -2.94
C LEU A 135 -25.18 7.25 -2.76
N GLN A 136 -26.18 6.65 -3.40
CA GLN A 136 -26.32 5.20 -3.50
C GLN A 136 -25.29 4.66 -4.51
N LEU A 137 -24.05 4.46 -4.06
CA LEU A 137 -23.02 3.79 -4.85
C LEU A 137 -22.76 2.39 -4.29
N ASP A 138 -23.09 1.38 -5.08
CA ASP A 138 -22.67 0.00 -4.86
C ASP A 138 -21.18 -0.16 -5.22
N LEU A 139 -20.31 0.37 -4.36
CA LEU A 139 -18.86 0.19 -4.53
C LEU A 139 -18.47 -1.22 -4.09
N PRO A 140 -17.60 -1.92 -4.84
CA PRO A 140 -17.04 -3.20 -4.42
C PRO A 140 -16.03 -2.98 -3.30
N PHE A 141 -16.52 -2.69 -2.11
CA PHE A 141 -15.72 -2.36 -0.92
C PHE A 141 -14.66 -3.43 -0.65
N GLY A 142 -14.97 -4.73 -0.80
CA GLY A 142 -14.02 -5.82 -0.57
C GLY A 142 -12.78 -5.79 -1.47
N ILE A 143 -12.94 -5.50 -2.76
CA ILE A 143 -11.80 -5.40 -3.70
C ILE A 143 -11.04 -4.10 -3.43
N SER A 144 -11.76 -3.01 -3.18
CA SER A 144 -11.17 -1.70 -2.90
C SER A 144 -10.30 -1.73 -1.64
N THR A 145 -10.78 -2.32 -0.54
CA THR A 145 -10.03 -2.44 0.72
C THR A 145 -8.87 -3.42 0.60
N SER A 146 -9.02 -4.50 -0.17
CA SER A 146 -7.92 -5.44 -0.44
C SER A 146 -6.78 -4.77 -1.23
N ALA A 147 -7.10 -3.91 -2.20
CA ALA A 147 -6.11 -3.15 -2.95
C ALA A 147 -5.32 -2.18 -2.05
N LEU A 148 -5.93 -1.65 -0.98
CA LEU A 148 -5.22 -0.83 0.01
C LEU A 148 -4.11 -1.65 0.68
N GLY A 149 -4.32 -2.93 0.96
CA GLY A 149 -3.33 -3.82 1.58
C GLY A 149 -2.04 -4.02 0.76
N LEU A 150 -2.04 -3.67 -0.53
CA LEU A 150 -0.86 -3.77 -1.40
C LEU A 150 0.09 -2.57 -1.31
N TYR A 151 -0.27 -1.51 -0.56
CA TYR A 151 0.59 -0.33 -0.45
C TYR A 151 2.01 -0.62 0.03
N PRO A 152 2.28 -1.52 1.00
CA PRO A 152 3.65 -1.76 1.46
C PRO A 152 4.50 -2.37 0.34
N ALA A 153 3.87 -3.20 -0.51
CA ALA A 153 4.52 -3.77 -1.68
C ALA A 153 4.81 -2.70 -2.74
N LEU A 154 3.86 -1.78 -3.00
CA LEU A 154 4.08 -0.65 -3.91
C LEU A 154 5.20 0.29 -3.40
N ASP A 155 5.23 0.58 -2.10
CA ASP A 155 6.27 1.39 -1.47
C ASP A 155 7.66 0.76 -1.65
N ALA A 156 7.77 -0.54 -1.38
CA ALA A 156 9.01 -1.29 -1.61
C ALA A 156 9.42 -1.31 -3.09
N LEU A 157 8.47 -1.44 -4.02
CA LEU A 157 8.73 -1.38 -5.46
C LEU A 157 9.28 -0.02 -5.88
N ILE A 158 8.73 1.09 -5.37
CA ILE A 158 9.23 2.43 -5.67
C ILE A 158 10.70 2.56 -5.29
N VAL A 159 11.09 2.10 -4.10
CA VAL A 159 12.49 2.14 -3.65
C VAL A 159 13.38 1.29 -4.57
N MET A 160 12.94 0.07 -4.90
CA MET A 160 13.70 -0.83 -5.77
C MET A 160 13.89 -0.30 -7.19
N TYR A 161 12.92 0.45 -7.72
CA TYR A 161 12.99 1.01 -9.08
C TYR A 161 13.71 2.35 -9.17
N VAL A 162 13.56 3.24 -8.17
CA VAL A 162 14.05 4.62 -8.24
C VAL A 162 15.52 4.74 -7.83
N VAL A 163 15.97 3.94 -6.86
CA VAL A 163 17.35 3.96 -6.37
C VAL A 163 18.20 3.07 -7.27
N GLN A 164 19.26 3.65 -7.83
CA GLN A 164 20.09 2.99 -8.84
C GLN A 164 20.73 1.71 -8.31
N ASP A 165 21.28 1.75 -7.09
CA ASP A 165 21.96 0.60 -6.49
C ASP A 165 21.00 -0.59 -6.29
N TYR A 166 19.75 -0.31 -5.86
CA TYR A 166 18.73 -1.35 -5.72
C TYR A 166 18.28 -1.90 -7.08
N ARG A 167 18.11 -1.04 -8.07
CA ARG A 167 17.75 -1.47 -9.43
C ARG A 167 18.83 -2.34 -10.06
N GLU A 168 20.09 -1.99 -9.87
CA GLU A 168 21.22 -2.78 -10.37
C GLU A 168 21.32 -4.13 -9.65
N ALA A 169 21.18 -4.15 -8.33
CA ALA A 169 21.12 -5.38 -7.54
C ALA A 169 19.95 -6.28 -7.96
N MET A 170 18.77 -5.72 -8.21
CA MET A 170 17.59 -6.45 -8.71
C MET A 170 17.86 -7.08 -10.07
N ASN A 171 18.40 -6.31 -11.03
CA ASN A 171 18.72 -6.81 -12.36
C ASN A 171 19.77 -7.94 -12.33
N ASN A 172 20.81 -7.79 -11.50
CA ASN A 172 21.85 -8.80 -11.34
C ASN A 172 21.29 -10.08 -10.70
N THR A 173 20.44 -9.94 -9.69
CA THR A 173 19.77 -11.08 -9.04
C THR A 173 18.84 -11.79 -10.03
N PHE A 174 18.04 -11.05 -10.78
CA PHE A 174 17.12 -11.59 -11.79
C PHE A 174 17.86 -12.36 -12.89
N LYS A 175 18.97 -11.82 -13.41
CA LYS A 175 19.85 -12.52 -14.36
C LYS A 175 20.39 -13.83 -13.79
N ARG A 176 20.83 -13.84 -12.53
CA ARG A 176 21.32 -15.06 -11.86
C ARG A 176 20.23 -16.11 -11.71
N VAL A 177 19.01 -15.70 -11.34
CA VAL A 177 17.86 -16.60 -11.22
C VAL A 177 17.50 -17.21 -12.57
N ILE A 178 17.40 -16.40 -13.63
CA ILE A 178 17.13 -16.90 -14.99
C ILE A 178 18.20 -17.88 -15.45
N ASN A 179 19.48 -17.54 -15.28
CA ASN A 179 20.57 -18.43 -15.67
C ASN A 179 20.52 -19.75 -14.89
N GLY A 180 20.21 -19.72 -13.58
CA GLY A 180 20.01 -20.93 -12.78
C GLY A 180 18.82 -21.77 -13.26
N LEU A 181 17.70 -21.13 -13.60
CA LEU A 181 16.50 -21.79 -14.11
C LEU A 181 16.78 -22.47 -15.47
N HIS A 182 17.51 -21.78 -16.35
CA HIS A 182 17.89 -22.32 -17.65
C HIS A 182 18.77 -23.56 -17.53
N ILE A 183 19.73 -23.56 -16.60
CA ILE A 183 20.59 -24.72 -16.32
C ILE A 183 19.76 -25.88 -15.79
N LEU A 184 18.81 -25.64 -14.88
CA LEU A 184 17.92 -26.66 -14.34
C LEU A 184 17.06 -27.29 -15.44
N ILE A 185 16.42 -26.49 -16.29
CA ILE A 185 15.61 -26.98 -17.41
C ILE A 185 16.47 -27.82 -18.36
N SER A 186 17.66 -27.34 -18.73
CA SER A 186 18.58 -28.08 -19.60
C SER A 186 19.02 -29.43 -18.99
N SER A 187 19.18 -29.50 -17.66
CA SER A 187 19.55 -30.75 -16.97
C SER A 187 18.40 -31.76 -16.90
N VAL A 188 17.14 -31.30 -16.87
CA VAL A 188 15.95 -32.16 -16.91
C VAL A 188 15.76 -32.78 -18.29
N ASP A 189 15.97 -32.01 -19.36
CA ASP A 189 15.90 -32.52 -20.73
C ASP A 189 16.95 -33.61 -21.02
N VAL A 190 18.17 -33.45 -20.51
CA VAL A 190 19.25 -34.46 -20.63
C VAL A 190 18.95 -35.74 -19.84
N GLY A 191 18.19 -35.64 -18.73
CA GLY A 191 17.77 -36.79 -17.94
C GLY A 191 16.66 -37.65 -18.58
N MET A 192 15.99 -37.15 -19.62
CA MET A 192 14.87 -37.84 -20.29
C MET A 192 15.25 -38.64 -21.54
N THR A 193 16.50 -38.52 -22.04
CA THR A 193 16.97 -39.39 -23.13
C THR A 193 17.33 -40.79 -22.61
N PRO A 194 16.61 -41.86 -22.99
CA PRO A 194 17.00 -43.21 -22.60
C PRO A 194 18.26 -43.60 -23.36
N THR A 195 19.30 -44.02 -22.63
CA THR A 195 20.49 -44.68 -23.17
C THR A 195 20.08 -46.02 -23.81
N ALA A 196 19.67 -45.98 -25.07
CA ALA A 196 19.56 -47.18 -25.90
C ALA A 196 20.95 -47.57 -26.40
N THR A 197 21.69 -48.30 -25.57
CA THR A 197 22.94 -48.95 -25.95
C THR A 197 22.63 -50.16 -26.84
N PHE A 198 22.47 -49.97 -28.15
CA PHE A 198 22.41 -51.10 -29.09
C PHE A 198 23.83 -51.57 -29.42
N ARG A 199 24.31 -52.56 -28.66
CA ARG A 199 25.52 -53.32 -28.99
C ARG A 199 25.16 -54.33 -30.07
N SER A 200 25.77 -54.26 -31.25
CA SER A 200 25.71 -55.35 -32.24
C SER A 200 27.13 -55.78 -32.64
N PRO A 201 27.36 -57.09 -32.85
CA PRO A 201 28.68 -57.70 -32.71
C PRO A 201 29.52 -57.65 -33.99
N ALA A 202 30.81 -57.88 -33.77
CA ALA A 202 31.88 -57.95 -34.76
C ALA A 202 31.54 -58.81 -35.99
N VAL A 203 31.95 -58.33 -37.16
CA VAL A 203 32.22 -59.18 -38.32
C VAL A 203 33.66 -58.92 -38.75
N PHE A 204 34.43 -59.99 -38.64
CA PHE A 204 35.83 -60.17 -38.99
C PHE A 204 35.95 -60.59 -40.47
N ASN A 205 37.18 -60.52 -41.02
CA ASN A 205 37.66 -60.88 -42.37
C ASN A 205 37.47 -59.83 -43.48
N SER A 206 38.46 -59.56 -44.34
CA SER A 206 39.83 -60.07 -44.54
C SER A 206 40.61 -59.03 -45.35
#